data_AF-A0A5C7QJF5-F1
#
_entry.id   AF-A0A5C7QJF5-F1
#
_cell.length_a   1.000
_cell.length_b   1.000
_cell.length_c   1.000
_cell.angle_alpha   90.00
_cell.angle_beta   90.00
_cell.angle_gamma   90.00
#
_symmetry.space_group_name_H-M   'P 1'
#
loop_
_entity.id
_entity.type
_entity.pdbx_description
1 polymer ?
#
loop_
_entity_poly.entity_id
_entity_poly.type
_entity_poly.pdbx_seq_one_letter_code
_entity_poly.pdbx_strand_id
1 'polypeptide(L)'
;MKLYLPPDDYNNTLLGELADCVDCWRHISSELGARPYRVFVVKTRWTGKRRGEGVEIPVFEEELTPTPKVDPISAIQQQLQDVGLDEVGTINVTELSPRYTSNFLMGRDEQGRGIAANESFFWEIVLIRNKANEPQKRRRFMVAGVPAYEANKLQWSVRLVRAGNDREEDGTPR
;
A
#
# COMPACT_ATOMS: atom_id res chain seq x y z
N MET A 1 -2.38 -40.17 4.03
CA MET A 1 -2.77 -38.87 3.44
C MET A 1 -1.90 -37.80 4.08
N LYS A 2 -0.76 -37.47 3.47
CA LYS A 2 0.12 -36.40 3.98
C LYS A 2 -0.36 -35.08 3.37
N LEU A 3 -1.19 -34.35 4.11
CA LEU A 3 -1.43 -32.93 3.86
C LEU A 3 -0.24 -32.16 4.44
N TYR A 4 0.86 -32.11 3.70
CA TYR A 4 1.93 -31.15 3.97
C TYR A 4 2.38 -30.64 2.62
N LEU A 5 1.80 -29.50 2.20
CA LEU A 5 2.31 -28.77 1.06
C LEU A 5 3.74 -28.36 1.41
N PRO A 6 4.74 -28.67 0.57
CA PRO A 6 6.06 -28.10 0.72
C PRO A 6 5.98 -26.56 0.70
N PRO A 7 6.88 -25.86 1.40
CA PRO A 7 7.05 -24.42 1.19
C PRO A 7 7.31 -24.23 -0.32
N ASP A 8 6.59 -23.29 -0.94
CA ASP A 8 6.60 -22.94 -2.38
C ASP A 8 5.58 -23.65 -3.29
N ASP A 9 4.75 -24.57 -2.75
CA ASP A 9 3.76 -25.32 -3.56
C ASP A 9 2.35 -24.70 -3.56
N TYR A 10 2.14 -23.57 -2.87
CA TYR A 10 0.82 -22.97 -2.72
C TYR A 10 0.21 -22.55 -4.08
N ASN A 11 1.03 -22.03 -4.99
CA ASN A 11 0.58 -21.64 -6.32
C ASN A 11 0.11 -22.82 -7.18
N ASN A 12 0.57 -24.04 -6.87
CA ASN A 12 0.16 -25.28 -7.54
C ASN A 12 -1.07 -25.93 -6.89
N THR A 13 -1.68 -25.27 -5.89
CA THR A 13 -2.96 -25.70 -5.33
C THR A 13 -4.10 -25.17 -6.18
N LEU A 14 -5.26 -25.84 -6.13
CA LEU A 14 -6.50 -25.35 -6.74
C LEU A 14 -6.83 -23.90 -6.31
N LEU A 15 -6.52 -23.53 -5.07
CA LEU A 15 -6.71 -22.18 -4.57
C LEU A 15 -5.72 -21.19 -5.21
N GLY A 16 -4.46 -21.59 -5.38
CA GLY A 16 -3.44 -20.79 -6.08
C GLY A 16 -3.82 -20.52 -7.54
N GLU A 17 -4.29 -21.53 -8.25
CA GLU A 17 -4.73 -21.41 -9.66
C GLU A 17 -5.91 -20.46 -9.84
N LEU A 18 -6.75 -20.28 -8.82
CA LEU A 18 -7.89 -19.36 -8.86
C LEU A 18 -7.51 -17.89 -8.60
N ALA A 19 -6.27 -17.60 -8.19
CA ALA A 19 -5.85 -16.24 -7.82
C ALA A 19 -6.08 -15.22 -8.94
N ASP A 20 -5.66 -15.54 -10.17
CA ASP A 20 -5.82 -14.66 -11.32
C ASP A 20 -7.30 -14.40 -11.65
N CYS A 21 -8.14 -15.43 -11.55
CA CYS A 21 -9.58 -15.30 -11.77
C CYS A 21 -10.23 -14.36 -10.75
N VAL A 22 -9.88 -14.50 -9.47
CA VAL A 22 -10.39 -13.62 -8.41
C VAL A 22 -9.91 -12.18 -8.61
N ASP A 23 -8.67 -11.98 -9.05
CA ASP A 23 -8.15 -10.65 -9.33
C ASP A 23 -8.87 -9.99 -10.52
N CYS A 24 -9.21 -10.73 -11.57
CA CYS A 24 -10.08 -10.22 -12.64
C CYS A 24 -11.41 -9.70 -12.08
N TRP A 25 -12.02 -10.42 -11.13
CA TRP A 25 -13.29 -10.00 -10.53
C TRP A 25 -13.13 -8.76 -9.63
N ARG A 26 -12.02 -8.66 -8.90
CA ARG A 26 -11.69 -7.46 -8.12
C ARG A 26 -11.48 -6.24 -9.02
N HIS A 27 -10.89 -6.44 -10.20
CA HIS A 27 -10.67 -5.36 -11.15
C HIS A 27 -11.96 -4.69 -11.60
N ILE A 28 -13.05 -5.47 -11.77
CA ILE A 28 -14.38 -4.94 -12.12
C ILE A 28 -14.84 -3.85 -11.13
N SER A 29 -14.55 -3.99 -9.83
CA SER A 29 -14.90 -2.95 -8.84
C SER A 29 -14.18 -1.62 -9.09
N SER A 30 -12.98 -1.67 -9.67
CA SER A 30 -12.24 -0.49 -10.08
C SER A 30 -12.85 0.12 -11.34
N GLU A 31 -13.15 -0.70 -12.35
CA GLU A 31 -13.76 -0.25 -13.62
C GLU A 31 -15.15 0.36 -13.42
N LEU A 32 -15.94 -0.17 -12.50
CA LEU A 32 -17.26 0.37 -12.13
C LEU A 32 -17.18 1.64 -11.26
N GLY A 33 -15.97 2.09 -10.88
CA GLY A 33 -15.78 3.28 -10.04
C GLY A 33 -16.14 3.09 -8.56
N ALA A 34 -16.34 1.84 -8.09
CA ALA A 34 -16.58 1.54 -6.68
C ALA A 34 -15.32 1.69 -5.80
N ARG A 35 -14.17 1.94 -6.44
CA ARG A 35 -12.88 2.27 -5.82
C ARG A 35 -12.46 3.68 -6.28
N PRO A 36 -13.03 4.76 -5.71
CA PRO A 36 -12.76 6.14 -6.14
C PRO A 36 -11.41 6.67 -5.63
N TYR A 37 -10.38 5.84 -5.71
CA TYR A 37 -9.03 6.13 -5.25
C TYR A 37 -8.02 5.18 -5.91
N ARG A 38 -6.75 5.54 -5.84
CA ARG A 38 -5.61 4.74 -6.29
C ARG A 38 -4.68 4.49 -5.10
N VAL A 39 -4.02 3.34 -5.09
CA VAL A 39 -3.13 2.93 -4.00
C VAL A 39 -1.76 2.61 -4.57
N PHE A 40 -0.73 3.24 -4.02
CA PHE A 40 0.65 3.10 -4.46
C PHE A 40 1.52 2.59 -3.31
N VAL A 41 2.53 1.80 -3.64
CA VAL A 41 3.68 1.55 -2.78
C VAL A 41 4.87 2.34 -3.33
N VAL A 42 5.55 3.05 -2.44
CA VAL A 42 6.59 4.01 -2.82
C VAL A 42 7.83 3.76 -1.99
N LYS A 43 8.98 3.80 -2.68
CA LYS A 43 10.29 3.81 -2.06
C LYS A 43 11.07 5.04 -2.50
N THR A 44 11.59 5.76 -1.54
CA THR A 44 12.46 6.92 -1.74
C THR A 44 13.83 6.65 -1.13
N ARG A 45 14.83 7.40 -1.60
CA ARG A 45 16.19 7.37 -1.08
C ARG A 45 16.68 8.79 -0.86
N TRP A 46 17.42 8.99 0.21
CA TRP A 46 18.12 10.23 0.52
C TRP A 46 19.52 10.18 -0.08
N THR A 47 19.99 11.28 -0.64
CA THR A 47 21.35 11.37 -1.19
C THR A 47 22.44 11.23 -0.13
N GLY A 48 22.13 11.54 1.14
CA GLY A 48 22.99 11.32 2.28
C GLY A 48 23.04 9.87 2.77
N LYS A 49 23.69 9.65 3.92
CA LYS A 49 23.88 8.31 4.50
C LYS A 49 22.69 7.88 5.36
N ARG A 50 21.85 8.84 5.77
CA ARG A 50 20.66 8.61 6.60
C ARG A 50 19.47 9.35 6.03
N ARG A 51 18.26 8.89 6.37
CA ARG A 51 17.03 9.63 6.14
C ARG A 51 17.13 11.05 6.72
N GLY A 52 16.69 12.04 5.97
CA GLY A 52 16.77 13.46 6.33
C GLY A 52 18.09 14.15 5.93
N GLU A 53 19.07 13.42 5.40
CA GLU A 53 20.33 14.00 4.92
C GLU A 53 20.30 14.19 3.40
N GLY A 54 20.36 15.45 2.95
CA GLY A 54 20.40 15.80 1.53
C GLY A 54 19.01 15.90 0.91
N VAL A 55 18.86 15.43 -0.33
CA VAL A 55 17.62 15.50 -1.11
C VAL A 55 16.99 14.11 -1.17
N GLU A 56 15.69 14.04 -0.91
CA GLU A 56 14.91 12.82 -1.08
C GLU A 56 14.55 12.63 -2.57
N ILE A 57 14.87 11.47 -3.13
CA ILE A 57 14.59 11.11 -4.52
C ILE A 57 13.71 9.85 -4.59
N PRO A 58 12.66 9.82 -5.44
CA PRO A 58 11.88 8.61 -5.67
C PRO A 58 12.72 7.58 -6.43
N VAL A 59 12.75 6.34 -5.92
CA VAL A 59 13.50 5.23 -6.52
C VAL A 59 12.56 4.18 -7.11
N PHE A 60 11.39 4.03 -6.50
CA PHE A 60 10.39 3.06 -6.91
C PHE A 60 9.00 3.57 -6.57
N GLU A 61 8.06 3.41 -7.50
CA GLU A 61 6.66 3.71 -7.32
C GLU A 61 5.86 2.69 -8.15
N GLU A 62 5.00 1.92 -7.48
CA GLU A 62 4.14 0.95 -8.14
C GLU A 62 2.70 1.13 -7.66
N GLU A 63 1.77 1.20 -8.61
CA GLU A 63 0.34 1.16 -8.33
C GLU A 63 -0.12 -0.28 -8.10
N LEU A 64 -0.84 -0.49 -7.00
CA LEU A 64 -1.38 -1.80 -6.68
C LEU A 64 -2.60 -2.10 -7.56
N THR A 65 -2.49 -3.16 -8.35
CA THR A 65 -3.56 -3.65 -9.21
C THR A 65 -3.88 -5.11 -8.90
N PRO A 66 -5.15 -5.54 -8.92
CA PRO A 66 -6.37 -4.73 -8.93
C PRO A 66 -6.43 -3.74 -7.74
N THR A 67 -7.15 -2.63 -7.88
CA THR A 67 -7.20 -1.61 -6.82
C THR A 67 -7.77 -2.21 -5.53
N PRO A 68 -6.99 -2.26 -4.45
CA PRO A 68 -7.42 -2.92 -3.23
C PRO A 68 -8.54 -2.13 -2.54
N LYS A 69 -9.27 -2.80 -1.64
CA LYS A 69 -10.27 -2.15 -0.81
C LYS A 69 -9.60 -1.43 0.35
N VAL A 70 -9.95 -0.16 0.58
CA VAL A 70 -9.49 0.65 1.71
C VAL A 70 -10.67 0.89 2.65
N ASP A 71 -10.51 0.60 3.93
CA ASP A 71 -11.56 0.74 4.94
C ASP A 71 -11.01 1.25 6.30
N PRO A 72 -11.63 2.27 6.93
CA PRO A 72 -12.63 3.17 6.36
C PRO A 72 -12.00 4.12 5.32
N ILE A 73 -12.68 4.36 4.20
CA ILE A 73 -12.31 5.44 3.25
C ILE A 73 -12.35 6.81 3.95
N SER A 74 -13.27 6.97 4.90
CA SER A 74 -13.49 8.19 5.70
C SER A 74 -12.62 8.30 6.96
N ALA A 75 -11.75 7.31 7.24
CA ALA A 75 -10.96 7.26 8.49
C ALA A 75 -9.89 8.34 8.61
N ILE A 76 -9.77 9.18 7.58
CA ILE A 76 -8.98 10.40 7.59
C ILE A 76 -9.77 11.42 8.42
N GLN A 77 -9.86 11.19 9.73
CA GLN A 77 -10.37 12.16 10.67
C GLN A 77 -9.34 13.29 10.76
N GLN A 78 -9.77 14.50 10.44
CA GLN A 78 -9.01 15.71 10.75
C GLN A 78 -9.06 15.90 12.26
N GLN A 79 -7.94 15.69 12.96
CA GLN A 79 -7.81 16.09 14.35
C GLN A 79 -7.08 17.44 14.37
N LEU A 80 -7.73 18.46 14.93
CA LEU A 80 -7.04 19.69 15.29
C LEU A 80 -6.05 19.36 16.41
N GLN A 81 -4.76 19.56 16.15
CA GLN A 81 -3.75 19.70 17.19
C GLN A 81 -3.41 21.19 17.35
N ASP A 82 -2.85 21.59 18.49
CA ASP A 82 -2.52 23.00 18.82
C ASP A 82 -1.56 23.68 17.80
N VAL A 83 -0.99 22.93 16.86
CA VAL A 83 -0.04 23.40 15.83
C VAL A 83 -0.59 23.25 14.39
N GLY A 84 -1.78 22.69 14.19
CA GLY A 84 -2.39 22.53 12.86
C GLY A 84 -3.41 21.39 12.74
N LEU A 85 -3.98 21.24 11.54
CA LEU A 85 -4.82 20.09 11.18
C LEU A 85 -3.93 18.96 10.67
N ASP A 86 -3.65 17.96 11.51
CA ASP A 86 -3.02 16.73 11.04
C ASP A 86 -4.06 15.61 10.94
N GLU A 87 -4.02 14.91 9.81
CA GLU A 87 -4.84 13.72 9.62
C GLU A 87 -4.23 12.62 10.49
N VAL A 88 -4.99 12.05 11.42
CA VAL A 88 -4.57 10.89 12.21
C VAL A 88 -5.57 9.78 11.96
N GLY A 89 -5.09 8.60 11.60
CA GLY A 89 -5.98 7.50 11.26
C GLY A 89 -5.26 6.20 11.05
N THR A 90 -5.94 5.11 11.41
CA THR A 90 -5.63 3.76 10.95
C THR A 90 -6.60 3.41 9.84
N ILE A 91 -6.09 2.80 8.77
CA ILE A 91 -6.90 2.18 7.73
C ILE A 91 -6.49 0.72 7.55
N ASN A 92 -7.41 -0.09 7.07
CA ASN A 92 -7.16 -1.45 6.63
C ASN A 92 -7.27 -1.49 5.11
N VAL A 93 -6.26 -2.09 4.48
CA VAL A 93 -6.24 -2.37 3.06
C VAL A 93 -6.44 -3.87 2.90
N THR A 94 -7.52 -4.28 2.25
CA THR A 94 -7.90 -5.68 1.99
C THR A 94 -8.06 -5.91 0.49
N GLU A 95 -8.36 -7.15 0.09
CA GLU A 95 -8.46 -7.53 -1.34
C GLU A 95 -7.16 -7.29 -2.11
N LEU A 96 -6.01 -7.30 -1.42
CA LEU A 96 -4.70 -7.23 -2.05
C LEU A 96 -4.41 -8.57 -2.74
N SER A 97 -3.99 -8.51 -4.00
CA SER A 97 -3.71 -9.69 -4.81
C SER A 97 -2.71 -10.65 -4.14
N PRO A 98 -2.95 -11.98 -4.20
CA PRO A 98 -1.98 -13.00 -3.80
C PRO A 98 -0.63 -12.92 -4.52
N ARG A 99 -0.56 -12.27 -5.68
CA ARG A 99 0.69 -12.12 -6.44
C ARG A 99 1.76 -11.33 -5.70
N TYR A 100 1.34 -10.50 -4.74
CA TYR A 100 2.24 -9.74 -3.89
C TYR A 100 2.80 -10.63 -2.77
N THR A 101 3.99 -10.29 -2.29
CA THR A 101 4.62 -10.97 -1.16
C THR A 101 4.53 -10.11 0.10
N SER A 102 4.58 -10.74 1.28
CA SER A 102 4.68 -9.98 2.54
C SER A 102 5.90 -9.05 2.55
N ASN A 103 7.02 -9.44 1.93
CA ASN A 103 8.22 -8.61 1.85
C ASN A 103 7.96 -7.35 1.01
N PHE A 104 7.37 -7.52 -0.18
CA PHE A 104 6.96 -6.42 -1.05
C PHE A 104 6.03 -5.43 -0.33
N LEU A 105 4.99 -5.94 0.33
CA LEU A 105 4.01 -5.12 1.06
C LEU A 105 4.63 -4.35 2.24
N MET A 106 5.79 -4.80 2.73
CA MET A 106 6.58 -4.16 3.79
C MET A 106 7.79 -3.36 3.27
N GLY A 107 8.00 -3.28 1.95
CA GLY A 107 9.15 -2.58 1.36
C GLY A 107 10.49 -3.27 1.55
N ARG A 108 10.48 -4.56 1.90
CA ARG A 108 11.66 -5.43 2.01
C ARG A 108 12.02 -5.98 0.65
N ASP A 109 13.28 -6.35 0.47
CA ASP A 109 13.70 -7.04 -0.75
C ASP A 109 13.27 -8.52 -0.76
N GLU A 110 13.58 -9.23 -1.86
CA GLU A 110 13.25 -10.65 -2.03
C GLU A 110 13.85 -11.54 -0.93
N GLN A 111 15.00 -11.14 -0.37
CA GLN A 111 15.65 -11.85 0.73
C GLN A 111 15.09 -11.47 2.11
N GLY A 112 14.08 -10.60 2.15
CA GLY A 112 13.46 -10.10 3.39
C GLY A 112 14.33 -9.10 4.14
N ARG A 113 15.40 -8.58 3.53
CA ARG A 113 16.24 -7.55 4.15
C ARG A 113 15.43 -6.26 4.30
N GLY A 114 15.64 -5.60 5.43
CA GLY A 114 14.96 -4.35 5.77
C GLY A 114 15.34 -3.19 4.84
N ILE A 115 14.60 -2.09 5.00
CA ILE A 115 14.84 -0.85 4.27
C ILE A 115 16.16 -0.23 4.73
N ALA A 116 17.01 0.21 3.80
CA ALA A 116 18.30 0.81 4.12
C ALA A 116 18.16 2.10 4.96
N ALA A 117 19.23 2.49 5.67
CA ALA A 117 19.21 3.63 6.58
C ALA A 117 18.93 4.98 5.89
N ASN A 118 19.24 5.08 4.59
CA ASN A 118 18.96 6.23 3.74
C ASN A 118 17.73 6.04 2.84
N GLU A 119 16.92 5.01 3.07
CA GLU A 119 15.71 4.74 2.29
C GLU A 119 14.46 4.86 3.17
N SER A 120 13.35 5.23 2.55
CA SER A 120 12.02 5.20 3.14
C SER A 120 11.09 4.36 2.28
N PHE A 121 10.17 3.65 2.91
CA PHE A 121 9.08 2.95 2.24
C PHE A 121 7.75 3.35 2.89
N PHE A 122 6.75 3.59 2.06
CA PHE A 122 5.44 4.03 2.49
C PHE A 122 4.41 3.74 1.42
N TRP A 123 3.16 3.83 1.82
CA TRP A 123 2.00 3.67 0.96
C TRP A 123 1.41 5.05 0.69
N GLU A 124 0.91 5.28 -0.52
CA GLU A 124 0.16 6.48 -0.85
C GLU A 124 -1.24 6.14 -1.32
N ILE A 125 -2.22 6.87 -0.80
CA ILE A 125 -3.62 6.78 -1.25
C ILE A 125 -4.02 8.12 -1.85
N VAL A 126 -4.46 8.07 -3.10
CA VAL A 126 -4.86 9.23 -3.88
C VAL A 126 -6.35 9.09 -4.19
N LEU A 127 -7.18 10.00 -3.70
CA LEU A 127 -8.60 10.04 -4.06
C LEU A 127 -8.74 10.58 -5.49
N ILE A 128 -9.52 9.91 -6.33
CA ILE A 128 -9.79 10.36 -7.71
C ILE A 128 -11.10 11.16 -7.81
N ARG A 129 -11.96 11.05 -6.79
CA ARG A 129 -13.21 11.81 -6.71
C ARG A 129 -12.98 13.13 -5.97
N ASN A 130 -12.36 14.08 -6.66
CA ASN A 130 -12.17 15.44 -6.15
C ASN A 130 -13.16 16.40 -6.79
N LYS A 131 -13.42 17.55 -6.13
CA LYS A 131 -14.13 18.65 -6.79
C LYS A 131 -13.27 19.23 -7.92
N ALA A 132 -13.92 19.91 -8.88
CA ALA A 132 -13.18 20.65 -9.90
C ALA A 132 -12.21 21.64 -9.21
N ASN A 133 -10.94 21.62 -9.62
CA ASN A 133 -9.84 22.44 -9.09
C ASN A 133 -9.40 22.14 -7.64
N GLU A 134 -9.80 21.00 -7.07
CA GLU A 134 -9.24 20.52 -5.81
C GLU A 134 -7.98 19.69 -6.08
N PRO A 135 -6.80 20.10 -5.56
CA PRO A 135 -5.54 19.42 -5.85
C PRO A 135 -5.55 17.99 -5.33
N GLN A 136 -4.98 17.05 -6.10
CA GLN A 136 -4.89 15.67 -5.64
C GLN A 136 -3.91 15.56 -4.48
N LYS A 137 -4.42 15.13 -3.32
CA LYS A 137 -3.59 14.88 -2.15
C LYS A 137 -3.10 13.43 -2.13
N ARG A 138 -1.79 13.23 -2.17
CA ARG A 138 -1.14 11.93 -1.96
C ARG A 138 -0.95 11.69 -0.47
N ARG A 139 -1.91 10.99 0.16
CA ARG A 139 -1.86 10.75 1.60
C ARG A 139 -0.92 9.61 1.91
N ARG A 140 0.13 9.90 2.68
CA ARG A 140 1.16 8.94 3.06
C ARG A 140 0.76 8.10 4.26
N PHE A 141 1.01 6.80 4.20
CA PHE A 141 0.80 5.86 5.28
C PHE A 141 2.00 4.93 5.46
N MET A 142 2.19 4.45 6.68
CA MET A 142 3.17 3.41 7.00
C MET A 142 2.47 2.12 7.41
N VAL A 143 3.12 0.99 7.13
CA VAL A 143 2.63 -0.32 7.54
C VAL A 143 2.68 -0.44 9.07
N ALA A 144 1.57 -0.87 9.66
CA ALA A 144 1.45 -1.14 11.08
C ALA A 144 1.22 -2.65 11.29
N GLY A 145 2.24 -3.32 11.84
CA GLY A 145 2.23 -4.78 12.01
C GLY A 145 2.73 -5.52 10.77
N VAL A 146 2.30 -6.77 10.61
CA VAL A 146 2.70 -7.66 9.52
C VAL A 146 1.50 -7.90 8.61
N PRO A 147 1.67 -7.90 7.26
CA PRO A 147 0.62 -8.33 6.34
C PRO A 147 0.08 -9.72 6.70
N ALA A 148 -1.24 -9.88 6.66
CA ALA A 148 -1.90 -11.15 6.92
C ALA A 148 -2.49 -11.73 5.63
N TYR A 149 -2.17 -12.98 5.33
CA TYR A 149 -2.73 -13.70 4.18
C TYR A 149 -3.98 -14.49 4.58
N GLU A 150 -5.11 -14.18 3.96
CA GLU A 150 -6.38 -14.89 4.15
C GLU A 150 -6.58 -15.90 3.01
N ALA A 151 -6.05 -17.11 3.18
CA ALA A 151 -6.04 -18.14 2.11
C ALA A 151 -7.42 -18.43 1.51
N ASN A 152 -8.46 -18.55 2.33
CA ASN A 152 -9.83 -18.82 1.86
C ASN A 152 -10.46 -17.67 1.05
N LYS A 153 -9.85 -16.47 1.09
CA LYS A 153 -10.26 -15.30 0.31
C LYS A 153 -9.27 -14.96 -0.78
N LEU A 154 -8.14 -15.67 -0.88
CA LEU A 154 -7.06 -15.38 -1.81
C LEU A 154 -6.69 -13.90 -1.78
N GLN A 155 -6.37 -13.38 -0.60
CA GLN A 155 -5.97 -11.98 -0.43
C GLN A 155 -4.95 -11.78 0.67
N TRP A 156 -4.14 -10.74 0.50
CA TRP A 156 -3.46 -10.09 1.62
C TRP A 156 -4.36 -9.03 2.26
N SER A 157 -4.08 -8.76 3.53
CA SER A 157 -4.57 -7.59 4.25
C SER A 157 -3.41 -6.90 4.95
N VAL A 158 -3.43 -5.56 4.94
CA VAL A 158 -2.40 -4.73 5.54
C VAL A 158 -3.08 -3.63 6.34
N ARG A 159 -2.65 -3.45 7.59
CA ARG A 159 -3.05 -2.31 8.40
C ARG A 159 -2.04 -1.18 8.17
N LEU A 160 -2.54 0.01 7.87
CA LEU A 160 -1.74 1.20 7.65
C LEU A 160 -2.09 2.28 8.67
N VAL A 161 -1.09 3.08 9.04
CA VAL A 161 -1.25 4.24 9.93
C VAL A 161 -0.75 5.47 9.20
N ARG A 162 -1.50 6.57 9.34
CA ARG A 162 -1.18 7.85 8.70
C ARG A 162 0.21 8.32 9.11
N ALA A 163 1.00 8.78 8.14
CA ALA A 163 2.36 9.27 8.34
C ALA A 163 2.50 10.65 7.72
N GLY A 164 3.15 11.60 8.38
CA GLY A 164 3.35 12.96 7.84
C GLY A 164 4.26 13.00 6.59
N ASN A 165 4.57 14.23 6.15
CA ASN A 165 5.41 14.49 4.97
C ASN A 165 4.85 13.85 3.69
N ASP A 166 3.62 14.23 3.34
CA ASP A 166 3.01 13.90 2.05
C ASP A 166 3.86 14.45 0.91
N ARG A 167 3.95 13.69 -0.18
CA ARG A 167 4.52 14.17 -1.45
C ARG A 167 3.56 15.16 -2.10
N GLU A 168 4.11 16.01 -2.96
CA GLU A 168 3.33 16.88 -3.82
C GLU A 168 2.46 16.07 -4.79
N GLU A 169 1.53 16.76 -5.45
CA GLU A 169 0.58 16.14 -6.40
C GLU A 169 1.28 15.36 -7.52
N ASP A 170 2.42 15.87 -8.00
CA ASP A 170 3.26 15.25 -9.02
C ASP A 170 4.14 14.09 -8.47
N GLY A 171 4.07 13.82 -7.16
CA GLY A 171 4.94 12.87 -6.50
C GLY A 171 6.32 13.44 -6.16
N THR A 172 6.55 14.73 -6.14
CA THR A 172 7.83 15.27 -5.66
C THR A 172 7.90 15.18 -4.12
N PRO A 173 8.97 14.61 -3.52
CA PRO A 173 9.20 14.68 -2.07
C PRO A 173 9.33 16.12 -1.56
N ARG A 174 8.90 16.37 -0.31
CA ARG A 174 9.04 17.67 0.37
C ARG A 174 10.36 17.82 1.10
#